data_AF-A0A3E2NU83-F1
#
_entry.id   AF-A0A3E2NU83-F1
#
_cell.length_a   1.000
_cell.length_b   1.000
_cell.length_c   1.000
_cell.angle_alpha   90.00
_cell.angle_beta   90.00
_cell.angle_gamma   90.00
#
_symmetry.space_group_name_H-M   'P 1'
#
loop_
_entity.id
_entity.type
_entity.pdbx_description
1 polymer ?
#
loop_
_entity_poly.entity_id
_entity_poly.type
_entity_poly.pdbx_seq_one_letter_code
_entity_poly.pdbx_strand_id
1 'polypeptide(L)'
;MGIFNFLKRREPEIDIPQIISLNSTKDQEHADIPENVFIQSDAVGLTEKEEGNIVDNNINLLFSFLDRNHESKGYNDALINPDVNHLNQNLDAIKNELLRVVNKVKTFYEDFIREINYHIDSRSRSGMVDTVEELLMKKGIAESHIKKVLEIEADAQNGTGDSQGVLISYTRGFKNGLAAISHHSILNRKF
;
A
#
# COMPACT_ATOMS: atom_id res chain seq x y z
N MET A 1 -38.87 11.39 73.23
CA MET A 1 -38.26 11.01 74.52
C MET A 1 -38.66 9.59 74.85
N GLY A 2 -37.77 8.62 74.58
CA GLY A 2 -37.71 7.27 75.15
C GLY A 2 -38.96 6.36 75.03
N ILE A 3 -38.91 5.05 75.24
CA ILE A 3 -37.83 4.14 75.59
C ILE A 3 -38.29 2.74 75.15
N PHE A 4 -37.32 1.96 74.70
CA PHE A 4 -37.36 0.55 74.36
C PHE A 4 -38.23 -0.32 75.25
N ASN A 5 -38.78 -1.39 74.65
CA ASN A 5 -38.77 -2.65 75.37
C ASN A 5 -38.84 -3.90 74.46
N PHE A 6 -38.01 -4.87 74.84
CA PHE A 6 -38.14 -6.31 74.64
C PHE A 6 -37.91 -6.95 73.26
N LEU A 7 -36.64 -7.29 73.03
CA LEU A 7 -36.15 -8.69 72.98
C LEU A 7 -37.21 -9.80 72.74
N LYS A 8 -37.27 -10.40 71.54
CA LYS A 8 -37.42 -11.87 71.41
C LYS A 8 -37.08 -12.41 70.02
N ARG A 9 -36.24 -13.44 70.06
CA ARG A 9 -35.72 -14.33 69.01
C ARG A 9 -36.83 -15.21 68.39
N ARG A 10 -36.77 -15.50 67.09
CA ARG A 10 -37.16 -16.78 66.42
C ARG A 10 -37.01 -16.69 64.89
N GLU A 11 -36.12 -17.51 64.32
CA GLU A 11 -36.32 -18.18 63.01
C GLU A 11 -36.67 -19.65 63.33
N PRO A 12 -37.11 -20.54 62.39
CA PRO A 12 -37.49 -20.40 60.98
C PRO A 12 -38.84 -21.10 60.62
N GLU A 13 -39.40 -20.89 59.41
CA GLU A 13 -40.39 -21.77 58.71
C GLU A 13 -40.58 -21.25 57.25
N ILE A 14 -39.97 -21.85 56.22
CA ILE A 14 -40.44 -22.90 55.26
C ILE A 14 -41.76 -22.58 54.56
N ASP A 15 -41.74 -22.51 53.21
CA ASP A 15 -42.84 -23.06 52.41
C ASP A 15 -42.38 -23.57 51.03
N ILE A 16 -42.66 -24.84 50.74
CA ILE A 16 -42.57 -25.48 49.42
C ILE A 16 -43.97 -26.02 49.12
N PRO A 17 -44.50 -25.83 47.90
CA PRO A 17 -45.28 -26.93 47.31
C PRO A 17 -45.00 -27.22 45.82
N GLN A 18 -44.65 -28.51 45.60
CA GLN A 18 -45.23 -29.50 44.68
C GLN A 18 -45.30 -29.28 43.14
N ILE A 19 -44.37 -29.98 42.47
CA ILE A 19 -44.45 -30.85 41.27
C ILE A 19 -45.78 -30.86 40.47
N ILE A 20 -45.67 -30.52 39.18
CA ILE A 20 -46.58 -30.99 38.12
C ILE A 20 -45.76 -31.72 37.04
N SER A 21 -46.28 -32.89 36.68
CA SER A 21 -45.78 -33.90 35.74
C SER A 21 -45.77 -33.42 34.27
N LEU A 22 -44.72 -33.78 33.52
CA LEU A 22 -44.62 -33.60 32.06
C LEU A 22 -44.76 -34.96 31.36
N ASN A 23 -45.94 -35.23 30.82
CA ASN A 23 -46.12 -36.22 29.75
C ASN A 23 -46.52 -35.49 28.46
N SER A 24 -45.61 -35.58 27.47
CA SER A 24 -45.80 -35.59 26.00
C SER A 24 -46.96 -34.79 25.38
N THR A 25 -46.64 -33.75 24.60
CA THR A 25 -46.87 -33.68 23.13
C THR A 25 -46.53 -32.29 22.55
N LYS A 26 -45.86 -32.31 21.39
CA LYS A 26 -45.85 -31.35 20.28
C LYS A 26 -45.01 -30.05 20.35
N ASP A 27 -44.13 -29.99 19.35
CA ASP A 27 -43.66 -28.84 18.55
C ASP A 27 -42.71 -27.84 19.23
N GLN A 28 -41.41 -28.15 19.15
CA GLN A 28 -40.36 -27.13 19.19
C GLN A 28 -40.35 -26.42 17.83
N GLU A 29 -40.88 -25.20 17.78
CA GLU A 29 -40.68 -24.29 16.64
C GLU A 29 -39.20 -23.87 16.62
N HIS A 30 -38.40 -24.59 15.84
CA HIS A 30 -37.17 -24.02 15.29
C HIS A 30 -37.59 -22.93 14.31
N ALA A 31 -36.94 -21.76 14.37
CA ALA A 31 -37.12 -20.75 13.34
C ALA A 31 -36.64 -21.32 12.01
N ASP A 32 -37.57 -21.65 11.12
CA ASP A 32 -37.27 -22.15 9.78
C ASP A 32 -36.55 -21.05 9.00
N ILE A 33 -35.25 -21.25 8.80
CA ILE A 33 -34.43 -20.40 7.93
C ILE A 33 -34.91 -20.69 6.50
N PRO A 34 -35.42 -19.69 5.77
CA PRO A 34 -35.93 -19.93 4.43
C PRO A 34 -34.80 -20.36 3.48
N GLU A 35 -35.08 -21.32 2.61
CA GLU A 35 -34.11 -21.99 1.72
C GLU A 35 -33.37 -21.01 0.79
N ASN A 36 -33.95 -19.83 0.55
CA ASN A 36 -33.34 -18.74 -0.21
C ASN A 36 -32.11 -18.09 0.46
N VAL A 37 -31.81 -18.39 1.73
CA VAL A 37 -30.55 -18.00 2.40
C VAL A 37 -29.38 -18.88 1.94
N PHE A 38 -29.65 -20.09 1.42
CA PHE A 38 -28.64 -21.05 0.99
C PHE A 38 -28.41 -21.07 -0.53
N ILE A 39 -29.08 -20.21 -1.29
CA ILE A 39 -28.83 -20.09 -2.73
C ILE A 39 -27.55 -19.29 -2.92
N GLN A 40 -26.45 -19.99 -3.19
CA GLN A 40 -25.32 -19.37 -3.87
C GLN A 40 -25.80 -19.07 -5.29
N SER A 41 -26.13 -17.81 -5.55
CA SER A 41 -26.46 -17.37 -6.90
C SER A 41 -25.21 -17.50 -7.77
N ASP A 42 -25.15 -18.51 -8.63
CA ASP A 42 -24.19 -18.63 -9.75
C ASP A 42 -24.43 -17.57 -10.84
N ALA A 43 -25.02 -16.42 -10.48
CA ALA A 43 -24.91 -15.23 -11.29
C ALA A 43 -23.46 -14.80 -11.21
N VAL A 44 -22.70 -15.18 -12.24
CA VAL A 44 -21.42 -14.59 -12.62
C VAL A 44 -21.64 -13.09 -12.76
N GLY A 45 -21.61 -12.41 -11.64
CA GLY A 45 -21.33 -11.00 -11.58
C GLY A 45 -19.92 -10.86 -12.10
N LEU A 46 -19.80 -10.51 -13.37
CA LEU A 46 -18.76 -9.60 -13.84
C LEU A 46 -18.92 -8.31 -13.02
N THR A 47 -18.56 -8.40 -11.75
CA THR A 47 -18.03 -7.27 -11.03
C THR A 47 -16.71 -7.05 -11.73
N GLU A 48 -16.75 -6.16 -12.72
CA GLU A 48 -15.61 -5.31 -13.01
C GLU A 48 -15.13 -4.88 -11.64
N LYS A 49 -14.04 -5.51 -11.17
CA LYS A 49 -13.29 -4.97 -10.06
C LYS A 49 -12.96 -3.58 -10.55
N GLU A 50 -13.62 -2.59 -9.98
CA GLU A 50 -13.13 -1.24 -10.01
C GLU A 50 -11.69 -1.38 -9.53
N GLU A 51 -10.75 -1.33 -10.48
CA GLU A 51 -9.35 -1.05 -10.22
C GLU A 51 -9.35 0.37 -9.68
N GLY A 52 -9.79 0.51 -8.42
CA GLY A 52 -9.37 1.61 -7.60
C GLY A 52 -7.87 1.63 -7.77
N ASN A 53 -7.36 2.75 -8.27
CA ASN A 53 -5.93 3.01 -8.38
C ASN A 53 -5.32 2.83 -6.97
N ILE A 54 -5.00 1.59 -6.61
CA ILE A 54 -4.15 1.29 -5.48
C ILE A 54 -2.82 1.82 -5.94
N VAL A 55 -2.50 3.02 -5.47
CA VAL A 55 -1.21 3.64 -5.73
C VAL A 55 -0.19 2.71 -5.09
N ASP A 56 0.38 1.85 -5.90
CA ASP A 56 1.34 0.85 -5.49
C ASP A 56 2.63 1.59 -5.11
N ASN A 57 2.77 1.94 -3.83
CA ASN A 57 3.97 2.61 -3.29
C ASN A 57 5.14 1.64 -3.09
N ASN A 58 5.08 0.48 -3.74
CA ASN A 58 6.09 -0.58 -3.63
C ASN A 58 7.29 -0.30 -4.56
N ILE A 59 8.28 -1.19 -4.54
CA ILE A 59 9.51 -1.04 -5.34
C ILE A 59 9.26 -0.95 -6.85
N ASN A 60 8.13 -1.47 -7.36
CA ASN A 60 7.78 -1.36 -8.79
C ASN A 60 7.51 0.09 -9.20
N LEU A 61 7.06 0.95 -8.27
CA LEU A 61 6.93 2.39 -8.55
C LEU A 61 8.29 3.02 -8.89
N LEU A 62 9.34 2.61 -8.18
CA LEU A 62 10.69 3.09 -8.44
C LEU A 62 11.19 2.56 -9.79
N PHE A 63 11.04 1.27 -10.08
CA PHE A 63 11.46 0.70 -11.36
C PHE A 63 10.69 1.29 -12.55
N SER A 64 9.36 1.42 -12.43
CA SER A 64 8.54 2.05 -13.47
C SER A 64 8.88 3.52 -13.70
N PHE A 65 9.45 4.22 -12.71
CA PHE A 65 10.03 5.54 -12.90
C PHE A 65 11.36 5.48 -13.68
N LEU A 66 12.25 4.56 -13.30
CA LEU A 66 13.56 4.38 -13.94
C LEU A 66 13.46 3.95 -15.41
N ASP A 67 12.43 3.17 -15.75
CA ASP A 67 12.20 2.69 -17.12
C ASP A 67 11.61 3.77 -18.06
N ARG A 68 11.28 4.97 -17.55
CA ARG A 68 10.69 6.03 -18.37
C ARG A 68 11.68 6.56 -19.38
N ASN A 69 11.25 6.59 -20.64
CA ASN A 69 11.97 7.25 -21.72
C ASN A 69 11.50 8.71 -21.87
N HIS A 70 12.38 9.66 -21.59
CA HIS A 70 12.12 11.10 -21.72
C HIS A 70 12.65 11.71 -23.02
N GLU A 71 13.07 10.91 -23.99
CA GLU A 71 13.62 11.38 -25.27
C GLU A 71 12.62 12.25 -26.04
N SER A 72 11.38 11.81 -26.20
CA SER A 72 10.34 12.59 -26.90
C SER A 72 10.06 13.92 -26.21
N LYS A 73 10.05 13.94 -24.86
CA LYS A 73 9.89 15.18 -24.08
C LYS A 73 11.06 16.12 -24.34
N GLY A 74 12.29 15.63 -24.23
CA GLY A 74 13.49 16.43 -24.48
C GLY A 74 13.51 17.03 -25.89
N TYR A 75 13.13 16.23 -26.90
CA TYR A 75 13.04 16.69 -28.28
C TYR A 75 12.06 17.86 -28.44
N ASN A 76 10.83 17.70 -27.92
CA ASN A 76 9.82 18.75 -27.99
C ASN A 76 10.21 20.00 -27.21
N ASP A 77 10.80 19.83 -26.02
CA ASP A 77 11.28 20.94 -25.18
C ASP A 77 12.33 21.78 -25.92
N ALA A 78 13.24 21.15 -26.67
CA ALA A 78 14.25 21.85 -27.47
C ALA A 78 13.64 22.66 -28.62
N LEU A 79 12.55 22.16 -29.25
CA LEU A 79 11.84 22.89 -30.31
C LEU A 79 11.14 24.15 -29.79
N ILE A 80 10.70 24.13 -28.53
CA ILE A 80 10.02 25.26 -27.88
C ILE A 80 11.03 26.25 -27.31
N ASN A 81 12.03 25.77 -26.57
CA ASN A 81 13.07 26.59 -25.96
C ASN A 81 14.44 25.87 -26.00
N PRO A 82 15.30 26.23 -26.98
CA PRO A 82 16.59 25.58 -27.20
C PRO A 82 17.72 26.03 -26.25
N ASP A 83 17.41 26.75 -25.16
CA ASP A 83 18.42 27.21 -24.20
C ASP A 83 18.93 26.11 -23.26
N VAL A 84 20.22 26.17 -22.94
CA VAL A 84 20.90 25.28 -21.97
C VAL A 84 20.32 25.46 -20.56
N ASN A 85 19.86 26.65 -20.20
CA ASN A 85 19.20 26.85 -18.90
C ASN A 85 17.91 26.05 -18.80
N HIS A 86 17.12 26.01 -19.87
CA HIS A 86 15.88 25.24 -19.93
C HIS A 86 16.14 23.72 -19.83
N LEU A 87 17.20 23.24 -20.49
CA LEU A 87 17.68 21.86 -20.35
C LEU A 87 18.02 21.53 -18.89
N ASN A 88 18.84 22.36 -18.24
CA ASN A 88 19.29 22.13 -16.86
C ASN A 88 18.13 22.14 -15.87
N GLN A 89 17.20 23.09 -16.00
CA GLN A 89 16.01 23.16 -15.15
C GLN A 89 15.15 21.89 -15.25
N ASN A 90 14.97 21.34 -16.45
CA ASN A 90 14.23 20.11 -16.65
C ASN A 90 14.98 18.88 -16.10
N LEU A 91 16.30 18.83 -16.25
CA LEU A 91 17.11 17.77 -15.65
C LEU A 91 17.00 17.78 -14.12
N ASP A 92 17.04 18.95 -13.50
CA ASP A 92 16.87 19.09 -12.05
C ASP A 92 15.44 18.74 -11.62
N ALA A 93 14.43 19.06 -12.42
CA ALA A 93 13.05 18.62 -12.18
C ALA A 93 12.94 17.08 -12.17
N ILE A 94 13.55 16.40 -13.14
CA ILE A 94 13.58 14.93 -13.22
C ILE A 94 14.29 14.32 -12.00
N LYS A 95 15.43 14.88 -11.59
CA LYS A 95 16.14 14.43 -10.37
C LYS A 95 15.28 14.58 -9.11
N ASN A 96 14.60 15.71 -8.97
CA ASN A 96 13.70 15.96 -7.84
C ASN A 96 12.50 15.02 -7.85
N GLU A 97 11.99 14.65 -9.02
CA GLU A 97 10.93 13.64 -9.15
C GLU A 97 11.43 12.25 -8.72
N LEU A 98 12.62 11.84 -9.17
CA LEU A 98 13.26 10.59 -8.74
C LEU A 98 13.39 10.54 -7.21
N LEU A 99 13.93 11.60 -6.59
CA LEU A 99 14.09 11.66 -5.14
C LEU A 99 12.74 11.55 -4.40
N ARG A 100 11.68 12.16 -4.96
CA ARG A 100 10.34 12.04 -4.41
C ARG A 100 9.80 10.61 -4.49
N VAL A 101 10.04 9.91 -5.59
CA VAL A 101 9.64 8.51 -5.76
C VAL A 101 10.41 7.62 -4.78
N VAL A 102 11.73 7.78 -4.69
CA VAL A 102 12.58 7.05 -3.73
C VAL A 102 12.05 7.24 -2.30
N ASN A 103 11.79 8.47 -1.88
CA ASN A 103 11.28 8.75 -0.53
C ASN A 103 9.93 8.10 -0.27
N LYS A 104 9.00 8.11 -1.25
CA LYS A 104 7.70 7.42 -1.10
C LYS A 104 7.87 5.92 -0.86
N VAL A 105 8.69 5.26 -1.66
CA VAL A 105 8.92 3.81 -1.56
C VAL A 105 9.66 3.47 -0.26
N LYS A 106 10.63 4.30 0.12
CA LYS A 106 11.37 4.17 1.39
C LYS A 106 10.43 4.24 2.59
N THR A 107 9.61 5.28 2.68
CA THR A 107 8.61 5.43 3.75
C THR A 107 7.63 4.27 3.79
N PHE A 108 7.15 3.80 2.63
CA PHE A 108 6.26 2.64 2.55
C PHE A 108 6.87 1.39 3.21
N TYR A 109 8.12 1.03 2.88
CA TYR A 109 8.76 -0.14 3.46
C TYR A 109 9.17 0.05 4.92
N GLU A 110 9.59 1.25 5.33
CA GLU A 110 9.89 1.56 6.74
C GLU A 110 8.65 1.39 7.63
N ASP A 111 7.50 1.90 7.18
CA ASP A 111 6.24 1.76 7.89
C ASP A 111 5.77 0.29 7.91
N PHE A 112 5.87 -0.40 6.78
CA PHE A 112 5.52 -1.82 6.66
C PHE A 112 6.38 -2.70 7.59
N ILE A 113 7.69 -2.46 7.66
CA ILE A 113 8.59 -3.19 8.56
C ILE A 113 8.21 -2.93 10.02
N ARG A 114 7.84 -1.69 10.38
CA ARG A 114 7.40 -1.35 11.74
C ARG A 114 6.12 -2.09 12.12
N GLU A 115 5.14 -2.13 11.22
CA GLU A 115 3.89 -2.86 11.40
C GLU A 115 4.12 -4.37 11.52
N ILE A 116 4.94 -4.94 10.63
CA ILE A 116 5.33 -6.35 10.67
C ILE A 116 5.98 -6.71 12.00
N ASN A 117 6.91 -5.91 12.51
CA ASN A 117 7.58 -6.17 13.79
C ASN A 117 6.57 -6.21 14.94
N TYR A 118 5.61 -5.26 14.96
CA TYR A 118 4.54 -5.27 15.95
C TYR A 118 3.69 -6.55 15.90
N HIS A 119 3.36 -7.03 14.69
CA HIS A 119 2.61 -8.27 14.52
C HIS A 119 3.42 -9.51 14.90
N ILE A 120 4.71 -9.57 14.56
CA ILE A 120 5.60 -10.65 15.00
C ILE A 120 5.59 -10.76 16.53
N ASP A 121 5.80 -9.64 17.22
CA ASP A 121 5.84 -9.60 18.68
C ASP A 121 4.50 -10.02 19.30
N SER A 122 3.38 -9.53 18.75
CA SER A 122 2.04 -9.88 19.22
C SER A 122 1.72 -11.36 19.04
N ARG A 123 2.10 -11.96 17.91
CA ARG A 123 1.75 -13.34 17.54
C ARG A 123 2.68 -14.34 18.22
N SER A 124 3.94 -13.96 18.43
CA SER A 124 4.89 -14.71 19.24
C SER A 124 4.40 -14.87 20.67
N ARG A 125 3.90 -13.80 21.30
CA ARG A 125 3.32 -13.86 22.66
C ARG A 125 2.08 -14.75 22.77
N SER A 126 1.31 -14.89 21.70
CA SER A 126 0.15 -15.79 21.66
C SER A 126 0.49 -17.22 21.22
N GLY A 127 1.77 -17.53 20.96
CA GLY A 127 2.22 -18.87 20.57
C GLY A 127 1.89 -19.26 19.12
N MET A 128 1.60 -18.30 18.24
CA MET A 128 1.26 -18.57 16.84
C MET A 128 2.51 -18.73 15.96
N VAL A 129 3.22 -19.85 16.13
CA VAL A 129 4.55 -20.09 15.52
C VAL A 129 4.52 -19.97 13.99
N ASP A 130 3.63 -20.68 13.30
CA ASP A 130 3.57 -20.68 11.83
C ASP A 130 3.37 -19.28 11.26
N THR A 131 2.50 -18.47 11.87
CA THR A 131 2.28 -17.09 11.44
C THR A 131 3.48 -16.18 11.69
N VAL A 132 4.24 -16.44 12.75
CA VAL A 132 5.46 -15.69 13.05
C VAL A 132 6.51 -15.99 11.98
N GLU A 133 6.67 -17.25 11.59
CA GLU A 133 7.58 -17.65 10.51
C GLU A 133 7.21 -16.99 9.18
N GLU A 134 5.91 -16.96 8.83
CA GLU A 134 5.43 -16.28 7.63
C GLU A 134 5.74 -14.77 7.66
N LEU A 135 5.50 -14.12 8.80
CA LEU A 135 5.79 -12.69 8.98
C LEU A 135 7.30 -12.40 8.92
N LEU A 136 8.14 -13.28 9.46
CA LEU A 136 9.61 -13.17 9.36
C LEU A 136 10.09 -13.29 7.91
N MET A 137 9.51 -14.20 7.13
CA MET A 137 9.79 -14.29 5.69
C MET A 137 9.43 -13.00 4.97
N LYS A 138 8.22 -12.48 5.20
CA LYS A 138 7.75 -11.21 4.61
C LYS A 138 8.62 -10.03 5.02
N LYS A 139 9.07 -9.98 6.28
CA LYS A 139 10.03 -9.00 6.78
C LYS A 139 11.33 -9.05 5.97
N GLY A 140 11.90 -10.24 5.79
CA GLY A 140 13.15 -10.41 5.04
C GLY A 140 13.05 -9.93 3.59
N ILE A 141 11.89 -10.14 2.94
CA ILE A 141 11.63 -9.61 1.59
C ILE A 141 11.59 -8.08 1.61
N ALA A 142 10.88 -7.47 2.57
CA ALA A 142 10.81 -6.01 2.71
C ALA A 142 12.20 -5.39 3.01
N GLU A 143 13.00 -6.05 3.85
CA GLU A 143 14.38 -5.66 4.16
C GLU A 143 15.31 -5.74 2.93
N SER A 144 15.09 -6.71 2.05
CA SER A 144 15.79 -6.79 0.76
C SER A 144 15.40 -5.62 -0.16
N HIS A 145 14.10 -5.31 -0.24
CA HIS A 145 13.60 -4.21 -1.08
C HIS A 145 14.10 -2.85 -0.60
N ILE A 146 14.05 -2.54 0.70
CA ILE A 146 14.56 -1.28 1.25
C ILE A 146 16.07 -1.13 0.99
N LYS A 147 16.84 -2.23 1.10
CA LYS A 147 18.27 -2.21 0.77
C LYS A 147 18.48 -1.79 -0.69
N LYS A 148 17.72 -2.37 -1.62
CA LYS A 148 17.83 -2.01 -3.04
C LYS A 148 17.43 -0.54 -3.31
N VAL A 149 16.41 -0.04 -2.62
CA VAL A 149 16.00 1.37 -2.70
C VAL A 149 17.12 2.29 -2.22
N LEU A 150 17.81 1.95 -1.13
CA LEU A 150 18.95 2.72 -0.62
C LEU A 150 20.15 2.68 -1.57
N GLU A 151 20.41 1.56 -2.23
CA GLU A 151 21.43 1.47 -3.28
C GLU A 151 21.13 2.43 -4.43
N ILE A 152 19.88 2.45 -4.91
CA ILE A 152 19.44 3.36 -5.98
C ILE A 152 19.50 4.83 -5.54
N GLU A 153 19.16 5.12 -4.27
CA GLU A 153 19.28 6.46 -3.69
C GLU A 153 20.73 6.94 -3.71
N ALA A 154 21.68 6.09 -3.30
CA ALA A 154 23.10 6.40 -3.30
C ALA A 154 23.65 6.60 -4.73
N ASP A 155 23.25 5.74 -5.67
CA ASP A 155 23.59 5.87 -7.08
C ASP A 155 23.08 7.18 -7.68
N ALA A 156 21.84 7.56 -7.36
CA ALA A 156 21.26 8.82 -7.81
C ALA A 156 22.02 10.05 -7.28
N GLN A 157 22.46 10.02 -6.02
CA GLN A 157 23.25 11.11 -5.42
C GLN A 157 24.65 11.22 -6.04
N ASN A 158 25.27 10.09 -6.38
CA ASN A 158 26.60 10.05 -7.01
C ASN A 158 26.56 10.31 -8.52
N GLY A 159 25.37 10.38 -9.12
CA GLY A 159 25.22 10.56 -10.56
C GLY A 159 25.61 9.31 -11.36
N THR A 160 25.41 8.12 -10.78
CA THR A 160 25.79 6.83 -11.36
C THR A 160 24.61 5.85 -11.37
N GLY A 161 24.85 4.65 -11.93
CA GLY A 161 23.90 3.54 -11.87
C GLY A 161 22.64 3.72 -12.71
N ASP A 162 21.61 2.95 -12.34
CA ASP A 162 20.37 2.80 -13.12
C ASP A 162 19.56 4.11 -13.20
N SER A 163 19.78 5.03 -12.25
CA SER A 163 19.16 6.36 -12.20
C SER A 163 19.50 7.25 -13.39
N GLN A 164 20.64 7.03 -14.04
CA GLN A 164 21.13 7.90 -15.12
C GLN A 164 20.36 7.73 -16.43
N GLY A 165 19.75 6.57 -16.67
CA GLY A 165 19.04 6.28 -17.93
C GLY A 165 17.98 7.33 -18.27
N VAL A 166 17.21 7.74 -17.25
CA VAL A 166 16.17 8.76 -17.35
C VAL A 166 16.75 10.11 -17.80
N LEU A 167 17.84 10.56 -17.18
CA LEU A 167 18.51 11.84 -17.49
C LEU A 167 19.18 11.83 -18.87
N ILE A 168 19.81 10.71 -19.22
CA ILE A 168 20.47 10.53 -20.52
C ILE A 168 19.43 10.55 -21.64
N SER A 169 18.30 9.87 -21.47
CA SER A 169 17.23 9.84 -22.47
C SER A 169 16.68 11.24 -22.77
N TYR A 170 16.43 12.05 -21.72
CA TYR A 170 16.02 13.44 -21.87
C TYR A 170 17.06 14.29 -22.61
N THR A 171 18.32 14.19 -22.17
CA THR A 171 19.44 14.96 -22.77
C THR A 171 19.64 14.60 -24.24
N ARG A 172 19.51 13.32 -24.59
CA ARG A 172 19.59 12.84 -25.97
C ARG A 172 18.48 13.45 -26.82
N GLY A 173 17.24 13.40 -26.34
CA GLY A 173 16.09 14.00 -27.00
C GLY A 173 16.30 15.48 -27.27
N PHE A 174 16.73 16.23 -26.25
CA PHE A 174 16.99 17.66 -26.36
C PHE A 174 18.04 17.97 -27.44
N LYS A 175 19.17 17.26 -27.43
CA LYS A 175 20.23 17.40 -28.45
C LYS A 175 19.72 17.06 -29.86
N ASN A 176 18.88 16.04 -30.00
CA ASN A 176 18.25 15.69 -31.27
C ASN A 176 17.34 16.82 -31.78
N GLY A 177 16.59 17.47 -30.88
CA GLY A 177 15.77 18.64 -31.22
C GLY A 177 16.61 19.83 -31.71
N LEU A 178 17.72 20.12 -31.04
CA LEU A 178 18.66 21.16 -31.49
C LEU A 178 19.25 20.87 -32.88
N ALA A 179 19.60 19.60 -33.13
CA ALA A 179 20.07 19.16 -34.45
C ALA A 179 18.98 19.36 -35.51
N ALA A 180 17.74 19.01 -35.21
CA ALA A 180 16.61 19.20 -36.13
C ALA A 180 16.38 20.67 -36.48
N ILE A 181 16.44 21.59 -35.50
CA ILE A 181 16.37 23.04 -35.73
C ILE A 181 17.47 23.49 -36.70
N SER A 182 18.71 23.02 -36.48
CA SER A 182 19.86 23.37 -37.32
C SER A 182 19.70 22.85 -38.76
N HIS A 183 19.24 21.61 -38.91
CA HIS A 183 18.92 21.02 -40.21
C HIS A 183 17.84 21.81 -40.95
N HIS A 184 16.78 22.21 -40.25
CA HIS A 184 15.68 22.94 -40.86
C HIS A 184 16.04 24.39 -41.22
N SER A 185 16.80 25.08 -40.37
CA SER A 185 17.11 26.51 -40.51
C SER A 185 18.27 26.82 -41.45
N ILE A 186 19.35 26.03 -41.42
CA ILE A 186 20.60 26.35 -42.13
C ILE A 186 20.83 25.43 -43.32
N LEU A 187 20.64 24.11 -43.16
CA LEU A 187 21.03 23.14 -44.19
C LEU A 187 20.05 23.05 -45.37
N ASN A 188 18.80 23.48 -45.19
CA ASN A 188 17.81 23.56 -46.27
C ASN A 188 17.78 24.92 -46.98
N ARG A 189 18.61 25.89 -46.56
CA ARG A 189 18.69 27.19 -47.21
C ARG A 189 19.47 27.05 -48.51
N LYS A 190 18.77 27.02 -49.65
CA LYS A 190 19.41 27.07 -50.98
C LYS A 190 20.10 28.43 -51.14
N PHE A 191 21.42 28.41 -51.30
CA PHE A 191 22.19 29.57 -51.76
C PHE A 191 22.05 29.75 -53.26
#